data_AF-A0A2G9TPX2-F1
#
_entry.id   AF-A0A2G9TPX2-F1
#
_cell.length_a   1.000
_cell.length_b   1.000
_cell.length_c   1.000
_cell.angle_alpha   90.00
_cell.angle_beta   90.00
_cell.angle_gamma   90.00
#
_symmetry.space_group_name_H-M   'P 1'
#
loop_
_entity.id
_entity.type
_entity.pdbx_description
1 polymer ?
#
loop_
_entity_poly.entity_id
_entity_poly.type
_entity_poly.pdbx_seq_one_letter_code
_entity_poly.pdbx_strand_id
1 'polypeptide(L)'
;MSHECGTLALTAGIALEADFVFIPEIPPPDDWPEVLCGHLHRKRKRRPTRSNPIQQTGSDASRTHYDKMQWNSKGQYDVRVASLGYLQRGGSPSFLDRLLGCRMGHEAVNTVLNSDPASPRMLCLKGIFKSNNHVFNNA
;
A
#
# COMPACT_ATOMS: atom_id res chain seq x y z
N MET A 1 -1.85 -7.87 5.96
CA MET A 1 -0.39 -7.65 5.79
C MET A 1 -0.10 -6.17 5.92
N SER A 2 1.10 -5.84 6.41
CA SER A 2 1.51 -4.53 6.95
C SER A 2 0.58 -4.02 8.06
N HIS A 3 1.12 -3.80 9.26
CA HIS A 3 0.38 -3.18 10.37
C HIS A 3 0.84 -1.74 10.62
N GLU A 4 2.08 -1.44 10.22
CA GLU A 4 2.75 -0.18 10.57
C GLU A 4 3.04 0.69 9.34
N CYS A 5 2.85 0.20 8.10
CA CYS A 5 3.02 1.02 6.90
C CYS A 5 1.89 0.88 5.88
N GLY A 6 1.45 2.03 5.35
CA GLY A 6 0.35 2.18 4.42
C GLY A 6 0.69 1.94 2.96
N THR A 7 1.97 1.78 2.61
CA THR A 7 2.45 1.74 1.22
C THR A 7 1.67 0.78 0.34
N LEU A 8 1.33 -0.42 0.85
CA LEU A 8 0.59 -1.40 0.09
C LEU A 8 -0.85 -0.95 -0.20
N ALA A 9 -1.57 -0.47 0.83
CA ALA A 9 -2.94 0.02 0.66
C ALA A 9 -2.99 1.27 -0.21
N LEU A 10 -2.02 2.18 -0.06
CA LEU A 10 -1.93 3.40 -0.89
C LEU A 10 -1.66 3.06 -2.36
N THR A 11 -0.65 2.23 -2.62
CA THR A 11 -0.29 1.85 -4.00
C THR A 11 -1.43 1.08 -4.66
N ALA A 12 -2.05 0.15 -3.94
CA ALA A 12 -3.19 -0.59 -4.46
C ALA A 12 -4.40 0.33 -4.67
N GLY A 13 -4.59 1.34 -3.82
CA GLY A 13 -5.69 2.29 -3.93
C GLY A 13 -5.57 3.15 -5.17
N ILE A 14 -4.35 3.61 -5.47
CA ILE A 14 -4.06 4.33 -6.71
C ILE A 14 -4.28 3.42 -7.93
N ALA A 15 -3.77 2.18 -7.90
CA ALA A 15 -3.87 1.25 -9.02
C ALA A 15 -5.32 0.81 -9.33
N LEU A 16 -6.17 0.73 -8.31
CA LEU A 16 -7.58 0.31 -8.43
C LEU A 16 -8.57 1.48 -8.42
N GLU A 17 -8.08 2.71 -8.36
CA GLU A 17 -8.91 3.92 -8.22
C GLU A 17 -9.86 3.81 -7.01
N ALA A 18 -9.34 3.37 -5.86
CA ALA A 18 -10.12 3.21 -4.64
C ALA A 18 -10.81 4.53 -4.26
N ASP A 19 -12.08 4.45 -3.86
CA ASP A 19 -12.85 5.64 -3.44
C ASP A 19 -12.33 6.20 -2.10
N PHE A 20 -11.76 5.32 -1.26
CA PHE A 20 -11.14 5.69 0.01
C PHE A 20 -10.04 4.69 0.39
N VAL A 21 -8.97 5.20 1.02
CA VAL A 21 -7.85 4.39 1.50
C VAL A 21 -7.51 4.76 2.93
N PHE A 22 -7.41 3.75 3.80
CA PHE A 22 -6.99 3.90 5.19
C PHE A 22 -5.56 3.42 5.37
N ILE A 23 -4.70 4.30 5.87
CA ILE A 23 -3.29 4.04 6.17
C ILE A 23 -2.92 4.53 7.57
N PRO A 24 -2.00 3.85 8.28
CA PRO A 24 -1.61 4.26 9.63
C PRO A 24 -0.91 5.64 9.68
N GLU A 25 -0.24 6.04 8.60
CA GLU A 25 0.46 7.33 8.53
C GLU A 25 -0.50 8.54 8.51
N ILE A 26 -1.74 8.34 8.05
CA ILE A 26 -2.78 9.37 7.97
C ILE A 26 -4.08 8.73 8.48
N PRO A 27 -4.30 8.71 9.81
CA PRO A 27 -5.49 8.11 10.38
C PRO A 27 -6.76 8.86 9.92
N PRO A 28 -7.88 8.16 9.73
CA PRO A 28 -9.10 8.80 9.24
C PRO A 28 -9.69 9.75 10.30
N PRO A 29 -10.20 10.92 9.89
CA PRO A 29 -10.92 11.82 10.79
C PRO A 29 -12.29 11.23 11.14
N ASP A 30 -12.92 11.66 12.24
CA ASP A 30 -14.18 11.08 12.71
C ASP A 30 -15.36 11.18 11.71
N ASP A 31 -15.35 12.20 10.86
CA ASP A 31 -16.35 12.48 9.83
C ASP A 31 -16.11 11.73 8.50
N TRP A 32 -15.08 10.88 8.42
CA TRP A 32 -14.79 10.08 7.22
C TRP A 32 -16.00 9.33 6.63
N PRO A 33 -16.94 8.77 7.43
CA PRO A 33 -18.08 8.04 6.87
C PRO A 33 -19.03 8.96 6.08
N GLU A 34 -19.21 10.19 6.55
CA GLU A 34 -20.09 11.18 5.93
C GLU A 34 -19.49 11.66 4.61
N VAL A 35 -18.18 11.95 4.62
CA VAL A 35 -17.41 12.31 3.43
C VAL A 35 -17.50 11.21 2.37
N LEU A 36 -17.29 9.96 2.77
CA LEU A 36 -17.35 8.80 1.87
C LEU A 36 -18.77 8.58 1.32
N CYS A 37 -19.79 8.60 2.17
CA CYS A 37 -21.18 8.46 1.73
C CYS A 37 -21.59 9.57 0.76
N GLY A 38 -21.17 10.81 1.02
CA GLY A 38 -21.39 11.95 0.13
C GLY A 38 -20.70 11.78 -1.22
N HIS A 39 -19.46 11.27 -1.23
CA HIS A 39 -18.72 10.95 -2.45
C HIS A 39 -19.43 9.86 -3.26
N LEU A 40 -19.77 8.73 -2.63
CA LEU A 40 -20.45 7.60 -3.27
C LEU A 40 -21.81 7.99 -3.84
N HIS A 41 -22.57 8.83 -3.14
CA HIS A 41 -23.86 9.33 -3.62
C HIS A 41 -23.71 10.17 -4.89
N ARG A 42 -22.72 11.08 -4.89
CA ARG A 42 -22.40 11.91 -6.07
C ARG A 42 -21.94 11.05 -7.25
N LYS A 43 -21.13 10.03 -6.99
CA LYS A 43 -20.65 9.07 -8.00
C LYS A 43 -21.81 8.27 -8.60
N ARG A 44 -22.70 7.73 -7.76
CA ARG A 44 -23.88 6.96 -8.17
C ARG A 44 -24.85 7.79 -9.03
N LYS A 45 -25.05 9.08 -8.70
CA LYS A 45 -25.86 10.01 -9.53
C LYS A 45 -25.29 10.22 -10.94
N ARG A 46 -23.96 10.24 -11.09
CA ARG A 46 -23.32 10.43 -12.40
C ARG A 46 -23.20 9.13 -13.19
N ARG A 47 -22.91 8.02 -12.51
CA ARG A 47 -22.73 6.69 -13.09
C ARG A 47 -23.25 5.62 -12.12
N PRO A 48 -24.45 5.06 -12.35
CA PRO A 48 -25.08 4.11 -11.43
C PRO A 48 -24.32 2.79 -11.23
N THR A 49 -23.36 2.47 -12.10
CA THR A 49 -22.86 1.09 -12.30
C THR A 49 -21.49 0.78 -11.72
N ARG A 50 -20.75 1.73 -11.12
CA ARG A 50 -19.41 1.46 -10.58
C ARG A 50 -19.20 2.07 -9.19
N SER A 51 -19.11 1.20 -8.19
CA SER A 51 -18.47 1.48 -6.89
C SER A 51 -17.07 0.90 -6.91
N ASN A 52 -16.06 1.68 -6.49
CA ASN A 52 -14.68 1.22 -6.46
C ASN A 52 -14.36 0.65 -5.07
N PRO A 53 -13.32 -0.20 -4.94
CA PRO A 53 -12.97 -0.79 -3.65
C PRO A 53 -12.57 0.29 -2.63
N ILE A 54 -12.83 0.02 -1.36
CA ILE A 54 -12.26 0.74 -0.22
C ILE A 54 -11.10 -0.12 0.30
N GLN A 55 -9.94 0.48 0.53
CA GLN A 55 -8.73 -0.25 0.91
C GLN A 55 -8.21 0.14 2.28
N GLN A 56 -7.68 -0.84 2.99
CA GLN A 56 -7.22 -0.66 4.36
C GLN A 56 -6.00 -1.53 4.66
N THR A 57 -5.09 -0.97 5.44
CA THR A 57 -3.98 -1.68 6.07
C THR A 57 -4.37 -2.10 7.50
N GLY A 58 -3.93 -3.29 7.93
CA GLY A 58 -4.18 -3.83 9.29
C GLY A 58 -5.52 -4.56 9.46
N SER A 59 -5.55 -5.52 10.40
CA SER A 59 -6.72 -6.39 10.67
C SER A 59 -7.77 -5.74 11.57
N ASP A 60 -7.33 -4.97 12.56
CA ASP A 60 -8.17 -4.71 13.74
C ASP A 60 -9.20 -3.59 13.53
N ALA A 61 -8.91 -2.67 12.61
CA ALA A 61 -9.84 -1.61 12.24
C ALA A 61 -10.80 -1.99 11.10
N SER A 62 -10.70 -3.19 10.52
CA SER A 62 -11.55 -3.58 9.38
C SER A 62 -13.02 -3.72 9.77
N ARG A 63 -13.28 -4.30 10.94
CA ARG A 63 -14.65 -4.55 11.41
C ARG A 63 -15.33 -3.27 11.90
N THR A 64 -14.61 -2.41 12.61
CA THR A 64 -15.13 -1.13 13.10
C THR A 64 -15.48 -0.16 11.97
N HIS A 65 -14.66 -0.11 10.91
CA HIS A 65 -14.97 0.71 9.73
C HIS A 65 -16.17 0.18 8.95
N TYR A 66 -16.30 -1.14 8.83
CA TYR A 66 -17.47 -1.76 8.19
C TYR A 66 -18.77 -1.40 8.93
N ASP A 67 -18.81 -1.57 10.25
CA ASP A 67 -20.00 -1.28 11.05
C ASP A 67 -20.37 0.21 10.97
N LYS A 68 -19.38 1.11 11.07
CA LYS A 68 -19.57 2.56 10.88
C LYS A 68 -20.09 2.88 9.47
N MET A 69 -19.57 2.23 8.44
CA MET A 69 -20.01 2.45 7.06
C MET A 69 -21.46 2.00 6.86
N GLN A 70 -21.80 0.79 7.31
CA GLN A 70 -23.15 0.25 7.22
C GLN A 70 -24.17 1.16 7.90
N TRP A 71 -23.86 1.59 9.12
CA TRP A 71 -24.70 2.51 9.88
C TRP A 71 -24.94 3.85 9.15
N ASN A 72 -23.86 4.53 8.74
CA ASN A 72 -23.95 5.85 8.11
C ASN A 72 -24.61 5.81 6.73
N SER A 73 -24.44 4.69 6.02
CA SER A 73 -25.05 4.48 4.71
C SER A 73 -26.56 4.21 4.78
N LYS A 74 -27.11 3.95 5.97
CA LYS A 74 -28.53 3.60 6.19
C LYS A 74 -29.02 2.47 5.28
N GLY A 75 -28.15 1.51 4.99
CA GLY A 75 -28.47 0.35 4.13
C GLY A 75 -28.62 0.69 2.64
N GLN A 76 -28.17 1.86 2.18
CA GLN A 76 -28.26 2.24 0.77
C GLN A 76 -27.25 1.50 -0.14
N TYR A 77 -26.25 0.85 0.45
CA TYR A 77 -25.17 0.16 -0.27
C TYR A 77 -24.99 -1.26 0.28
N ASP A 78 -24.86 -2.24 -0.63
CA ASP A 78 -24.42 -3.61 -0.28
C ASP A 78 -22.90 -3.60 -0.09
N VAL A 79 -22.45 -3.47 1.16
CA VAL A 79 -21.02 -3.45 1.50
C VAL A 79 -20.54 -4.87 1.79
N ARG A 80 -19.45 -5.28 1.14
CA ARG A 80 -18.79 -6.56 1.38
C ARG A 80 -17.36 -6.35 1.81
N VAL A 81 -16.90 -7.18 2.75
CA VAL A 81 -15.52 -7.16 3.24
C VAL A 81 -14.78 -8.39 2.73
N ALA A 82 -13.62 -8.17 2.14
CA ALA A 82 -12.69 -9.22 1.75
C ALA A 82 -11.35 -9.03 2.48
N SER A 83 -10.98 -10.00 3.32
CA SER A 83 -9.67 -10.02 3.98
C SER A 83 -8.72 -10.91 3.20
N LEU A 84 -7.63 -10.33 2.68
CA LEU A 84 -6.71 -11.03 1.78
C LEU A 84 -5.74 -11.97 2.52
N GLY A 85 -5.42 -11.67 3.78
CA GLY A 85 -4.64 -12.55 4.66
C GLY A 85 -3.29 -13.01 4.07
N TYR A 86 -2.99 -14.31 4.21
CA TYR A 86 -1.75 -14.92 3.73
C TYR A 86 -1.60 -14.95 2.21
N LEU A 87 -2.68 -14.76 1.45
CA LEU A 87 -2.62 -14.71 -0.01
C LEU A 87 -1.67 -13.61 -0.51
N GLN A 88 -1.51 -12.55 0.28
CA GLN A 88 -0.62 -11.42 -0.02
C GLN A 88 0.88 -11.77 0.00
N ARG A 89 1.28 -12.91 0.60
CA ARG A 89 2.67 -13.37 0.66
C ARG A 89 2.97 -14.55 -0.27
N GLY A 90 1.94 -15.11 -0.90
CA GLY A 90 2.06 -16.26 -1.79
C GLY A 90 2.30 -15.87 -3.25
N GLY A 91 2.39 -16.89 -4.11
CA GLY A 91 2.54 -16.71 -5.55
C GLY A 91 4.00 -16.65 -6.03
N SER A 92 4.18 -16.57 -7.35
CA SER A 92 5.50 -16.42 -7.95
C SER A 92 5.92 -14.95 -7.95
N PRO A 93 7.19 -14.62 -7.65
CA PRO A 93 7.69 -13.24 -7.70
C PRO A 93 7.47 -12.61 -9.08
N SER A 94 7.10 -11.33 -9.10
CA SER A 94 6.92 -10.56 -10.34
C SER A 94 8.24 -10.35 -11.08
N PHE A 95 8.19 -9.88 -12.33
CA PHE A 95 9.40 -9.51 -13.07
C PHE A 95 10.26 -8.50 -12.30
N LEU A 96 9.62 -7.48 -11.70
CA LEU A 96 10.33 -6.45 -10.94
C LEU A 96 10.97 -7.05 -9.68
N ASP A 97 10.28 -7.92 -8.95
CA ASP A 97 10.85 -8.57 -7.76
C ASP A 97 12.08 -9.41 -8.11
N ARG A 98 12.02 -10.16 -9.22
CA ARG A 98 13.17 -10.95 -9.70
C ARG A 98 14.33 -10.06 -10.12
N LEU A 99 14.06 -9.03 -10.93
CA LEU A 99 15.09 -8.10 -11.40
C LEU A 99 15.78 -7.39 -10.22
N LEU A 100 14.99 -6.90 -9.26
CA LEU A 100 15.50 -6.25 -8.05
C LEU A 100 16.28 -7.23 -7.18
N GLY A 101 15.77 -8.46 -6.98
CA GLY A 101 16.47 -9.52 -6.26
C GLY A 101 17.84 -9.83 -6.88
N CYS A 102 17.92 -9.96 -8.20
CA CYS A 102 19.20 -10.18 -8.91
C CYS A 102 20.16 -9.00 -8.74
N ARG A 103 19.67 -7.76 -8.89
CA ARG A 103 20.50 -6.55 -8.74
C ARG A 103 21.03 -6.38 -7.32
N MET A 104 20.14 -6.52 -6.32
CA MET A 104 20.52 -6.43 -4.91
C MET A 104 21.47 -7.56 -4.51
N GLY A 105 21.25 -8.79 -5.02
CA GLY A 105 22.15 -9.91 -4.79
C GLY A 105 23.55 -9.69 -5.36
N HIS A 106 23.66 -9.16 -6.58
CA HIS A 106 24.95 -8.79 -7.17
C HIS A 106 25.68 -7.73 -6.34
N GLU A 107 24.99 -6.65 -5.98
CA GLU A 107 25.59 -5.58 -5.17
C GLU A 107 25.92 -6.02 -3.74
N ALA A 108 25.16 -6.97 -3.17
CA ALA A 108 25.46 -7.54 -1.85
C ALA A 108 26.82 -8.25 -1.85
N VAL A 109 27.08 -9.09 -2.86
CA VAL A 109 28.36 -9.77 -3.01
C VAL A 109 29.49 -8.77 -3.21
N ASN A 110 29.32 -7.80 -4.12
CA ASN A 110 30.33 -6.76 -4.34
C ASN A 110 30.61 -5.95 -3.07
N THR A 111 29.57 -5.62 -2.30
CA THR A 111 29.72 -4.84 -1.07
C THR A 111 30.49 -5.63 -0.03
N VAL A 112 30.14 -6.90 0.20
CA VAL A 112 30.84 -7.76 1.17
C VAL A 112 32.33 -7.91 0.84
N LEU A 113 32.70 -8.04 -0.43
CA LEU A 113 34.10 -8.19 -0.85
C LEU A 113 34.92 -6.91 -0.71
N ASN A 114 34.28 -5.74 -0.83
CA ASN A 114 34.97 -4.44 -0.85
C ASN A 114 34.79 -3.61 0.43
N SER A 115 33.94 -4.05 1.37
CA SER A 115 33.66 -3.34 2.62
C SER A 115 34.56 -3.81 3.76
N ASP A 116 34.85 -2.89 4.68
CA ASP A 116 35.48 -3.21 5.96
C ASP A 116 34.52 -4.06 6.84
N PRO A 117 34.94 -5.22 7.37
CA PRO A 117 34.16 -6.05 8.28
C PRO A 117 33.60 -5.32 9.52
N ALA A 118 34.23 -4.22 9.94
CA ALA A 118 33.80 -3.46 11.11
C ALA A 118 32.51 -2.63 10.89
N SER A 119 32.12 -2.39 9.63
CA SER A 119 30.99 -1.51 9.29
C SER A 119 29.88 -2.26 8.54
N PRO A 120 28.78 -2.67 9.21
CA PRO A 120 27.64 -3.28 8.52
C PRO A 120 27.00 -2.28 7.54
N ARG A 121 26.61 -2.77 6.36
CA ARG A 121 25.96 -1.96 5.31
C ARG A 121 24.61 -2.55 4.93
N MET A 122 23.62 -1.68 4.72
CA MET A 122 22.31 -2.04 4.16
C MET A 122 22.22 -1.49 2.74
N LEU A 123 21.86 -2.36 1.79
CA LEU A 123 21.67 -1.97 0.41
C LEU A 123 20.23 -1.53 0.17
N CYS A 124 20.09 -0.39 -0.51
CA CYS A 124 18.81 0.11 -0.97
C CYS A 124 18.92 0.56 -2.41
N LEU A 125 17.81 0.46 -3.15
CA LEU A 125 17.72 1.02 -4.49
C LEU A 125 17.12 2.42 -4.39
N LYS A 126 17.88 3.44 -4.83
CA LYS A 126 17.40 4.82 -4.95
C LYS A 126 17.30 5.20 -6.42
N GLY A 127 16.09 5.23 -6.95
CA GLY A 127 15.81 5.49 -8.37
C GLY A 127 15.98 4.25 -9.27
N ILE A 128 15.41 4.30 -10.48
CA ILE A 128 15.35 3.18 -11.42
C ILE A 128 16.43 3.27 -12.52
N PHE A 129 16.86 4.49 -12.83
CA PHE A 129 17.95 4.78 -13.76
C PHE A 129 19.18 5.20 -12.99
N LYS A 130 20.36 4.70 -13.40
CA LYS A 130 21.64 5.25 -12.95
C LYS A 130 21.61 6.75 -13.30
N SER A 131 21.56 7.61 -12.29
CA SER A 131 22.17 8.93 -12.42
C SER A 131 23.63 8.65 -12.71
N ASN A 132 24.07 8.85 -13.95
CA ASN A 132 25.48 8.99 -14.26
C ASN A 132 25.94 10.26 -13.55
N ASN A 133 26.24 10.15 -12.26
CA ASN A 133 27.19 10.94 -11.47
C ASN A 133 26.86 10.84 -9.98
N HIS A 134 27.96 10.71 -9.22
CA HIS A 134 28.12 10.86 -7.78
C HIS A 134 27.98 9.60 -6.91
N VAL A 135 29.16 9.03 -6.68
CA VAL A 135 29.61 8.49 -5.39
C VAL A 135 29.13 9.42 -4.28
N PHE A 136 28.14 8.98 -3.49
CA PHE A 136 27.87 9.59 -2.20
C PHE A 136 28.79 8.91 -1.18
N ASN A 137 29.97 9.49 -1.00
CA ASN A 137 30.72 9.33 0.24
C ASN A 137 29.86 9.95 1.35
N ASN A 138 29.36 9.14 2.27
CA ASN A 138 28.83 9.64 3.53
C ASN A 138 29.94 9.63 4.57
N ALA A 139 30.13 10.81 5.17
CA ALA A 139 30.65 11.02 6.51
C ALA A 139 29.72 10.38 7.56
#